data_AF-A0A936FWV7-F1
#
_entry.id   AF-A0A936FWV7-F1
#
_cell.length_a   1.000
_cell.length_b   1.000
_cell.length_c   1.000
_cell.angle_alpha   90.00
_cell.angle_beta   90.00
_cell.angle_gamma   90.00
#
_symmetry.space_group_name_H-M   'P 1'
#
loop_
_entity.id
_entity.type
_entity.pdbx_description
1 polymer ?
#
loop_
_entity_poly.entity_id
_entity_poly.type
_entity_poly.pdbx_seq_one_letter_code
_entity_poly.pdbx_strand_id
1 'polypeptide(L)'
;MSKFTNLLGLFFMTLFFSTNISAQAKLFWGGASEPNSTFNGGLNGWTASGITCGGSVSKDSAKWYFCPNGTLPNKGAYQGAGGVINSPSKADGAMGFNSDFLDNGGVAGAFGKGICPTPHAAFIESPSLNCSGQPSVELRFYQAIREFYADQRIDVSNDGGATWVGYPINTEIGANSAHLNTQVAVNISKTAANQANVKIRFVYDIRPATNLVITIG
;
A
#
# COMPACT_ATOMS: atom_id res chain seq x y z
N MET A 1 85.56 -25.31 6.69
CA MET A 1 84.81 -24.31 5.89
C MET A 1 83.33 -24.49 6.17
N SER A 2 82.67 -23.37 6.48
CA SER A 2 81.41 -23.25 7.22
C SER A 2 80.18 -23.82 6.51
N LYS A 3 79.30 -24.52 7.26
CA LYS A 3 77.96 -24.92 6.86
C LYS A 3 77.00 -23.74 7.09
N PHE A 4 76.40 -23.22 6.02
CA PHE A 4 75.30 -22.25 6.13
C PHE A 4 73.98 -22.97 6.45
N THR A 5 73.39 -22.63 7.59
CA THR A 5 72.09 -23.10 8.06
C THR A 5 70.97 -22.23 7.45
N ASN A 6 70.05 -22.84 6.71
CA ASN A 6 68.82 -22.19 6.23
C ASN A 6 67.87 -21.93 7.40
N LEU A 7 67.55 -20.66 7.68
CA LEU A 7 66.49 -20.28 8.59
C LEU A 7 65.21 -20.05 7.77
N LEU A 8 64.28 -21.01 7.82
CA LEU A 8 62.98 -20.92 7.17
C LEU A 8 62.04 -20.08 8.06
N GLY A 9 61.83 -18.81 7.72
CA GLY A 9 60.86 -17.95 8.39
C GLY A 9 59.44 -18.31 7.96
N LEU A 10 58.64 -18.89 8.86
CA LEU A 10 57.22 -19.17 8.63
C LEU A 10 56.41 -17.89 8.86
N PHE A 11 55.91 -17.27 7.79
CA PHE A 11 55.07 -16.07 7.86
C PHE A 11 53.59 -16.48 7.95
N PHE A 12 52.99 -16.36 9.13
CA PHE A 12 51.53 -16.54 9.30
C PHE A 12 50.82 -15.26 8.83
N MET A 13 50.29 -15.28 7.61
CA MET A 13 49.41 -14.22 7.11
C MET A 13 47.97 -14.60 7.45
N THR A 14 47.41 -14.00 8.50
CA THR A 14 45.99 -14.10 8.83
C THR A 14 45.18 -13.27 7.84
N LEU A 15 44.44 -13.94 6.95
CA LEU A 15 43.41 -13.30 6.12
C LEU A 15 42.19 -12.98 6.97
N PHE A 16 41.91 -11.69 7.18
CA PHE A 16 40.61 -11.22 7.65
C PHE A 16 39.65 -11.16 6.46
N PHE A 17 38.75 -12.13 6.35
CA PHE A 17 37.57 -12.00 5.49
C PHE A 17 36.54 -11.16 6.24
N SER A 18 36.47 -9.85 5.96
CA SER A 18 35.32 -9.05 6.38
C SER A 18 34.12 -9.46 5.53
N THR A 19 33.19 -10.23 6.11
CA THR A 19 31.89 -10.44 5.48
C THR A 19 31.12 -9.13 5.61
N ASN A 20 30.96 -8.42 4.49
CA ASN A 20 29.96 -7.37 4.39
C ASN A 20 28.59 -8.06 4.38
N ILE A 21 28.06 -8.40 5.57
CA ILE A 21 26.66 -8.80 5.69
C ILE A 21 25.86 -7.50 5.54
N SER A 22 25.36 -7.25 4.33
CA SER A 22 24.23 -6.33 4.19
C SER A 22 23.04 -6.97 4.89
N ALA A 23 22.47 -6.31 5.89
CA ALA A 23 21.22 -6.76 6.50
C ALA A 23 20.13 -6.79 5.40
N GLN A 24 19.76 -7.99 4.95
CA GLN A 24 18.65 -8.16 4.03
C GLN A 24 17.35 -7.94 4.81
N ALA A 25 16.44 -7.13 4.27
CA ALA A 25 15.11 -6.98 4.84
C ALA A 25 14.43 -8.36 4.95
N LYS A 26 14.07 -8.76 6.17
CA LYS A 26 13.40 -10.04 6.42
C LYS A 26 11.91 -9.89 6.08
N LEU A 27 11.43 -10.63 5.09
CA LEU A 27 10.00 -10.82 4.88
C LEU A 27 9.46 -11.68 6.02
N PHE A 28 8.80 -11.07 7.00
CA PHE A 28 8.22 -11.78 8.15
C PHE A 28 6.71 -11.99 8.03
N TRP A 29 6.06 -11.24 7.14
CA TRP A 29 4.66 -11.40 6.76
C TRP A 29 4.53 -11.05 5.28
N GLY A 30 3.93 -11.93 4.49
CA GLY A 30 3.84 -11.79 3.04
C GLY A 30 4.32 -13.01 2.25
N GLY A 31 4.16 -12.94 0.93
CA GLY A 31 4.63 -13.96 -0.01
C GLY A 31 3.64 -15.10 -0.25
N ALA A 32 3.94 -15.98 -1.20
CA ALA A 32 3.01 -17.01 -1.69
C ALA A 32 2.52 -18.00 -0.61
N SER A 33 3.24 -18.12 0.51
CA SER A 33 2.86 -18.97 1.64
C SER A 33 1.97 -18.29 2.68
N GLU A 34 1.79 -16.96 2.61
CA GLU A 34 0.89 -16.20 3.49
C GLU A 34 -0.40 -15.88 2.73
N PRO A 35 -1.50 -16.64 2.96
CA PRO A 35 -2.72 -16.51 2.16
C PRO A 35 -3.38 -15.14 2.30
N ASN A 36 -3.16 -14.43 3.42
CA ASN A 36 -3.71 -13.08 3.61
C ASN A 36 -2.83 -11.99 2.99
N SER A 37 -1.74 -12.34 2.30
CA SER A 37 -0.87 -11.38 1.61
C SER A 37 -1.14 -11.27 0.12
N THR A 38 -2.01 -12.14 -0.41
CA THR A 38 -2.56 -12.05 -1.76
C THR A 38 -4.08 -12.16 -1.70
N PHE A 39 -4.75 -11.91 -2.82
CA PHE A 39 -6.22 -12.01 -2.91
C PHE A 39 -6.67 -13.31 -3.59
N ASN A 40 -5.83 -14.36 -3.56
CA ASN A 40 -6.14 -15.64 -4.21
C ASN A 40 -7.42 -16.23 -3.61
N GLY A 41 -8.46 -16.40 -4.43
CA GLY A 41 -9.76 -16.89 -3.95
C GLY A 41 -10.64 -15.84 -3.26
N GLY A 42 -10.23 -14.56 -3.24
CA GLY A 42 -11.03 -13.44 -2.74
C GLY A 42 -10.30 -12.60 -1.69
N LEU A 43 -11.04 -12.14 -0.67
CA LEU A 43 -10.52 -11.16 0.28
C LEU A 43 -9.54 -11.73 1.32
N ASN A 44 -9.47 -13.05 1.54
CA ASN A 44 -8.50 -13.68 2.45
C ASN A 44 -8.34 -12.95 3.79
N GLY A 45 -9.45 -12.84 4.53
CA GLY A 45 -9.49 -12.17 5.84
C GLY A 45 -9.48 -10.64 5.80
N TRP A 46 -9.21 -10.01 4.65
CA TRP A 46 -9.40 -8.58 4.48
C TRP A 46 -10.87 -8.21 4.50
N THR A 47 -11.16 -6.98 4.91
CA THR A 47 -12.52 -6.42 4.87
C THR A 47 -12.51 -5.12 4.07
N ALA A 48 -13.54 -4.90 3.26
CA ALA A 48 -13.72 -3.67 2.49
C ALA A 48 -14.91 -2.89 3.06
N SER A 49 -14.73 -1.60 3.35
CA SER A 49 -15.78 -0.77 3.94
C SER A 49 -15.76 0.65 3.39
N GLY A 50 -16.95 1.20 3.16
CA GLY A 50 -17.13 2.61 2.92
C GLY A 50 -17.00 3.44 4.19
N ILE A 51 -16.64 4.71 4.02
CA ILE A 51 -16.65 5.72 5.07
C ILE A 51 -17.72 6.76 4.74
N THR A 52 -17.62 7.37 3.57
CA THR A 52 -18.48 8.48 3.14
C THR A 52 -18.93 8.29 1.71
N CYS A 53 -20.13 8.77 1.41
CA CYS A 53 -20.73 8.76 0.09
C CYS A 53 -21.66 9.95 -0.08
N GLY A 54 -21.41 10.82 -1.07
CA GLY A 54 -22.21 12.02 -1.27
C GLY A 54 -22.33 12.92 -0.03
N GLY A 55 -21.29 12.95 0.81
CA GLY A 55 -21.28 13.72 2.06
C GLY A 55 -21.90 13.03 3.28
N SER A 56 -22.52 11.87 3.12
CA SER A 56 -23.10 11.11 4.22
C SER A 56 -22.25 9.91 4.60
N VAL A 57 -22.21 9.55 5.89
CA VAL A 57 -21.55 8.31 6.32
C VAL A 57 -22.24 7.11 5.68
N SER A 58 -21.48 6.29 4.97
CA SER A 58 -22.00 5.06 4.38
C SER A 58 -20.93 4.00 4.33
N LYS A 59 -21.21 2.86 4.97
CA LYS A 59 -20.36 1.67 4.93
C LYS A 59 -20.54 0.86 3.65
N ASP A 60 -21.64 1.08 2.93
CA ASP A 60 -22.05 0.22 1.83
C ASP A 60 -21.92 0.83 0.44
N SER A 61 -21.81 2.16 0.33
CA SER A 61 -21.96 2.85 -0.95
C SER A 61 -20.65 3.12 -1.70
N ALA A 62 -19.55 3.44 -1.00
CA ALA A 62 -18.20 3.50 -1.57
C ALA A 62 -17.41 2.27 -1.12
N LYS A 63 -17.08 1.35 -2.03
CA LYS A 63 -16.27 0.16 -1.67
C LYS A 63 -15.14 -0.08 -2.65
N TRP A 64 -14.08 -0.68 -2.13
CA TRP A 64 -13.09 -1.35 -2.94
C TRP A 64 -13.69 -2.65 -3.48
N TYR A 65 -13.35 -2.99 -4.72
CA TYR A 65 -13.83 -4.17 -5.42
C TYR A 65 -12.70 -5.18 -5.60
N PHE A 66 -13.02 -6.45 -5.42
CA PHE A 66 -12.11 -7.52 -5.80
C PHE A 66 -12.03 -7.60 -7.33
N CYS A 67 -10.81 -7.57 -7.85
CA CYS A 67 -10.48 -7.61 -9.25
C CYS A 67 -9.79 -8.94 -9.56
N PRO A 68 -10.54 -9.99 -9.96
CA PRO A 68 -9.94 -11.27 -10.32
C PRO A 68 -8.99 -11.06 -11.50
N ASN A 69 -7.76 -11.55 -11.39
CA ASN A 69 -6.66 -11.35 -12.36
C ASN A 69 -6.09 -9.92 -12.43
N GLY A 70 -6.38 -9.07 -11.45
CA GLY A 70 -5.74 -7.76 -11.34
C GLY A 70 -6.15 -6.74 -12.40
N THR A 71 -7.20 -7.04 -13.18
CA THR A 71 -7.78 -6.08 -14.14
C THR A 71 -8.49 -4.99 -13.37
N LEU A 72 -8.04 -3.75 -13.53
CA LEU A 72 -8.58 -2.62 -12.78
C LEU A 72 -10.06 -2.37 -13.15
N PRO A 73 -10.87 -1.88 -12.21
CA PRO A 73 -12.23 -1.47 -12.50
C PRO A 73 -12.23 -0.45 -13.65
N ASN A 74 -12.98 -0.75 -14.71
CA ASN A 74 -12.93 0.00 -15.97
C ASN A 74 -14.29 0.60 -16.36
N LYS A 75 -15.11 1.03 -15.40
CA LYS A 75 -16.44 1.59 -15.68
C LYS A 75 -16.51 3.12 -15.65
N GLY A 76 -15.47 3.81 -15.22
CA GLY A 76 -15.44 5.26 -15.14
C GLY A 76 -15.29 5.93 -16.51
N ALA A 77 -15.88 7.11 -16.68
CA ALA A 77 -15.87 7.86 -17.94
C ALA A 77 -14.48 8.44 -18.33
N TYR A 78 -13.60 8.68 -17.36
CA TYR A 78 -12.32 9.38 -17.50
C TYR A 78 -11.12 8.57 -16.99
N GLN A 79 -11.31 7.33 -16.57
CA GLN A 79 -10.21 6.48 -16.10
C GLN A 79 -9.16 6.14 -17.20
N GLY A 80 -9.45 6.37 -18.49
CA GLY A 80 -8.58 5.96 -19.61
C GLY A 80 -8.71 4.46 -19.98
N ALA A 81 -7.75 3.92 -20.72
CA ALA A 81 -7.69 2.48 -20.98
C ALA A 81 -7.47 1.73 -19.66
N GLY A 82 -8.49 1.00 -19.19
CA GLY A 82 -8.42 0.22 -17.97
C GLY A 82 -7.23 -0.74 -18.01
N GLY A 83 -6.25 -0.51 -17.13
CA GLY A 83 -5.03 -1.29 -17.06
C GLY A 83 -5.20 -2.60 -16.30
N VAL A 84 -4.17 -3.44 -16.37
CA VAL A 84 -3.96 -4.56 -15.45
C VAL A 84 -2.84 -4.16 -14.51
N ILE A 85 -3.00 -4.42 -13.20
CA ILE A 85 -1.91 -4.23 -12.26
C ILE A 85 -0.72 -5.14 -12.63
N ASN A 86 0.46 -4.56 -12.66
CA ASN A 86 1.70 -5.28 -12.87
C ASN A 86 2.30 -5.67 -11.51
N SER A 87 1.81 -6.77 -10.94
CA SER A 87 2.34 -7.35 -9.71
C SER A 87 2.68 -8.83 -9.90
N PRO A 88 3.60 -9.40 -9.09
CA PRO A 88 3.89 -10.83 -9.10
C PRO A 88 2.65 -11.69 -8.80
N SER A 89 1.71 -11.17 -7.99
CA SER A 89 0.48 -11.86 -7.57
C SER A 89 -0.74 -11.46 -8.40
N LYS A 90 -0.59 -10.84 -9.58
CA LYS A 90 -1.76 -10.34 -10.35
C LYS A 90 -2.79 -11.42 -10.67
N ALA A 91 -2.35 -12.65 -10.88
CA ALA A 91 -3.23 -13.80 -11.15
C ALA A 91 -4.12 -14.14 -9.94
N ASP A 92 -3.62 -13.90 -8.73
CA ASP A 92 -4.38 -14.09 -7.49
C ASP A 92 -5.44 -13.00 -7.32
N GLY A 93 -5.32 -11.88 -8.03
CA GLY A 93 -6.24 -10.76 -7.99
C GLY A 93 -5.69 -9.54 -7.25
N ALA A 94 -6.49 -8.48 -7.24
CA ALA A 94 -6.17 -7.20 -6.61
C ALA A 94 -7.42 -6.53 -6.05
N MET A 95 -7.24 -5.46 -5.28
CA MET A 95 -8.33 -4.57 -4.87
C MET A 95 -8.28 -3.29 -5.69
N GLY A 96 -9.42 -2.90 -6.25
CA GLY A 96 -9.54 -1.68 -7.06
C GLY A 96 -10.61 -0.73 -6.51
N PHE A 97 -10.37 0.57 -6.62
CA PHE A 97 -11.33 1.61 -6.26
C PHE A 97 -11.63 2.48 -7.50
N ASN A 98 -12.89 2.51 -7.95
CA ASN A 98 -13.29 3.26 -9.14
C ASN A 98 -13.99 4.57 -8.77
N SER A 99 -13.25 5.54 -8.26
CA SER A 99 -13.80 6.84 -7.84
C SER A 99 -14.52 7.56 -8.97
N ASP A 100 -13.99 7.46 -10.19
CA ASP A 100 -14.56 8.05 -11.39
C ASP A 100 -15.96 7.50 -11.71
N PHE A 101 -16.14 6.17 -11.70
CA PHE A 101 -17.45 5.54 -11.85
C PHE A 101 -18.40 5.86 -10.68
N LEU A 102 -17.88 5.91 -9.45
CA LEU A 102 -18.67 6.30 -8.29
C LEU A 102 -19.20 7.73 -8.44
N ASP A 103 -18.42 8.63 -9.04
CA ASP A 103 -18.79 10.03 -9.23
C ASP A 103 -19.72 10.29 -10.43
N ASN A 104 -19.51 9.63 -11.56
CA ASN A 104 -20.22 9.94 -12.81
C ASN A 104 -21.01 8.77 -13.44
N GLY A 105 -20.99 7.59 -12.84
CA GLY A 105 -21.71 6.42 -13.34
C GLY A 105 -21.24 5.93 -14.72
N GLY A 106 -20.03 6.32 -15.14
CA GLY A 106 -19.46 5.95 -16.45
C GLY A 106 -19.90 6.84 -17.61
N VAL A 107 -20.61 7.95 -17.33
CA VAL A 107 -21.08 8.88 -18.36
C VAL A 107 -20.23 10.14 -18.34
N ALA A 108 -19.56 10.42 -19.45
CA ALA A 108 -18.78 11.64 -19.61
C ALA A 108 -19.66 12.88 -19.42
N GLY A 109 -19.20 13.83 -18.60
CA GLY A 109 -19.92 15.06 -18.26
C GLY A 109 -20.97 14.91 -17.16
N ALA A 110 -21.30 13.69 -16.71
CA ALA A 110 -22.28 13.45 -15.64
C ALA A 110 -21.68 13.57 -14.24
N PHE A 111 -20.85 14.60 -14.01
CA PHE A 111 -20.15 14.82 -12.74
C PHE A 111 -21.14 14.91 -11.57
N GLY A 112 -20.83 14.20 -10.48
CA GLY A 112 -21.67 14.15 -9.29
C GLY A 112 -23.05 13.47 -9.48
N LYS A 113 -23.25 12.70 -10.56
CA LYS A 113 -24.50 11.97 -10.84
C LYS A 113 -24.40 10.46 -10.65
N GLY A 114 -23.23 9.95 -10.29
CA GLY A 114 -23.00 8.54 -9.99
C GLY A 114 -23.67 8.09 -8.70
N ILE A 115 -23.52 6.80 -8.38
CA ILE A 115 -24.13 6.17 -7.21
C ILE A 115 -23.51 6.67 -5.90
N CYS A 116 -22.31 7.24 -5.96
CA CYS A 116 -21.59 7.71 -4.81
C CYS A 116 -20.72 8.93 -5.15
N PRO A 117 -21.35 10.09 -5.40
CA PRO A 117 -20.64 11.28 -5.82
C PRO A 117 -19.71 11.80 -4.72
N THR A 118 -18.70 12.57 -5.13
CA THR A 118 -17.80 13.26 -4.21
C THR A 118 -18.58 14.16 -3.23
N PRO A 119 -18.24 14.20 -1.93
CA PRO A 119 -17.16 13.46 -1.28
C PRO A 119 -17.49 11.99 -1.08
N HIS A 120 -16.50 11.13 -1.34
CA HIS A 120 -16.58 9.71 -1.02
C HIS A 120 -15.24 9.18 -0.51
N ALA A 121 -15.31 8.22 0.40
CA ALA A 121 -14.13 7.64 1.03
C ALA A 121 -14.39 6.18 1.40
N ALA A 122 -13.36 5.35 1.33
CA ALA A 122 -13.42 3.93 1.65
C ALA A 122 -12.04 3.37 2.00
N PHE A 123 -12.02 2.21 2.65
CA PHE A 123 -10.80 1.47 2.91
C PHE A 123 -10.94 -0.04 2.70
N ILE A 124 -9.81 -0.70 2.51
CA ILE A 124 -9.64 -2.12 2.80
C ILE A 124 -8.78 -2.29 4.04
N GLU A 125 -9.18 -3.15 4.97
CA GLU A 125 -8.50 -3.43 6.24
C GLU A 125 -7.96 -4.86 6.25
N SER A 126 -6.71 -5.01 6.67
CA SER A 126 -6.05 -6.30 6.83
C SER A 126 -6.57 -7.10 8.03
N PRO A 127 -6.37 -8.43 8.07
CA PRO A 127 -6.28 -9.16 9.32
C PRO A 127 -5.22 -8.57 10.26
N SER A 128 -5.22 -8.99 11.52
CA SER A 128 -4.15 -8.62 12.46
C SER A 128 -2.82 -9.25 12.08
N LEU A 129 -1.77 -8.44 12.08
CA LEU A 129 -0.37 -8.82 11.87
C LEU A 129 0.39 -8.78 13.20
N ASN A 130 1.24 -9.78 13.43
CA ASN A 130 2.13 -9.81 14.59
C ASN A 130 3.55 -9.36 14.18
N CYS A 131 3.93 -8.16 14.62
CA CYS A 131 5.26 -7.57 14.40
C CYS A 131 6.16 -7.68 15.65
N SER A 132 5.83 -8.56 16.60
CA SER A 132 6.64 -8.76 17.81
C SER A 132 8.07 -9.16 17.46
N GLY A 133 9.04 -8.54 18.13
CA GLY A 133 10.46 -8.76 17.87
C GLY A 133 10.97 -8.22 16.53
N GLN A 134 10.15 -7.46 15.79
CA GLN A 134 10.58 -6.74 14.58
C GLN A 134 10.86 -5.27 14.94
N PRO A 135 12.12 -4.85 15.09
CA PRO A 135 12.47 -3.48 15.47
C PRO A 135 12.30 -2.46 14.34
N SER A 136 12.15 -2.94 13.10
CA SER A 136 11.91 -2.13 11.90
C SER A 136 10.87 -2.83 11.04
N VAL A 137 9.88 -2.07 10.58
CA VAL A 137 8.75 -2.57 9.78
C VAL A 137 8.52 -1.62 8.60
N GLU A 138 8.51 -2.18 7.41
CA GLU A 138 8.21 -1.49 6.16
C GLU A 138 7.12 -2.25 5.43
N LEU A 139 6.07 -1.53 5.00
CA LEU A 139 5.03 -2.08 4.14
C LEU A 139 5.43 -1.86 2.68
N ARG A 140 5.44 -2.94 1.89
CA ARG A 140 5.62 -2.89 0.43
C ARG A 140 4.41 -3.43 -0.28
N PHE A 141 3.94 -2.73 -1.31
CA PHE A 141 2.82 -3.17 -2.13
C PHE A 141 2.98 -2.69 -3.57
N TYR A 142 2.36 -3.42 -4.50
CA TYR A 142 2.23 -3.00 -5.88
C TYR A 142 0.92 -2.26 -6.05
N GLN A 143 0.91 -1.23 -6.88
CA GLN A 143 -0.31 -0.52 -7.27
C GLN A 143 -0.31 -0.23 -8.77
N ALA A 144 -1.52 -0.02 -9.28
CA ALA A 144 -1.74 0.63 -10.56
C ALA A 144 -2.73 1.77 -10.33
N ILE A 145 -2.31 2.99 -10.69
CA ILE A 145 -3.01 4.21 -10.29
C ILE A 145 -3.07 5.22 -11.43
N ARG A 146 -4.20 5.91 -11.50
CA ARG A 146 -4.37 7.20 -12.16
C ARG A 146 -5.12 8.12 -11.21
N GLU A 147 -4.59 9.32 -11.01
CA GLU A 147 -5.13 10.25 -10.03
C GLU A 147 -5.83 11.44 -10.69
N PHE A 148 -6.85 11.97 -10.01
CA PHE A 148 -7.37 13.31 -10.26
C PHE A 148 -7.07 14.19 -9.06
N TYR A 149 -7.69 13.89 -7.91
CA TYR A 149 -7.43 14.58 -6.65
C TYR A 149 -7.98 13.73 -5.51
N ALA A 150 -7.15 13.08 -4.68
CA ALA A 150 -7.62 12.36 -3.50
C ALA A 150 -6.55 12.24 -2.43
N ASP A 151 -6.97 12.25 -1.16
CA ASP A 151 -6.09 11.90 -0.06
C ASP A 151 -5.96 10.37 0.01
N GLN A 152 -4.79 9.86 -0.36
CA GLN A 152 -4.45 8.45 -0.28
C GLN A 152 -3.45 8.21 0.84
N ARG A 153 -3.72 7.19 1.67
CA ARG A 153 -2.87 6.89 2.82
C ARG A 153 -2.93 5.43 3.22
N ILE A 154 -1.88 5.02 3.92
CA ILE A 154 -1.86 3.80 4.72
C ILE A 154 -2.18 4.19 6.16
N ASP A 155 -3.33 3.78 6.66
CA ASP A 155 -3.66 3.90 8.08
C ASP A 155 -3.14 2.67 8.82
N VAL A 156 -2.36 2.86 9.88
CA VAL A 156 -1.78 1.77 10.69
C VAL A 156 -2.29 1.87 12.12
N SER A 157 -2.75 0.76 12.66
CA SER A 157 -3.14 0.59 14.07
C SER A 157 -2.18 -0.39 14.75
N ASN A 158 -1.91 -0.19 16.04
CA ASN A 158 -1.19 -1.15 16.90
C ASN A 158 -2.05 -1.69 18.05
N ASP A 159 -3.35 -1.39 18.06
CA ASP A 159 -4.31 -1.73 19.11
C ASP A 159 -5.52 -2.51 18.56
N GLY A 160 -5.34 -3.22 17.45
CA GLY A 160 -6.40 -4.02 16.81
C GLY A 160 -7.46 -3.21 16.08
N GLY A 161 -7.21 -1.92 15.83
CA GLY A 161 -8.05 -1.02 15.06
C GLY A 161 -8.85 -0.02 15.89
N ALA A 162 -8.52 0.16 17.17
CA ALA A 162 -9.16 1.17 18.01
C ALA A 162 -8.65 2.58 17.69
N THR A 163 -7.36 2.74 17.43
CA THR A 163 -6.75 4.00 16.97
C THR A 163 -5.92 3.78 15.70
N TRP A 164 -5.75 4.85 14.92
CA TRP A 164 -5.11 4.80 13.60
C TRP A 164 -4.17 5.98 13.40
N VAL A 165 -2.99 5.69 12.84
CA VAL A 165 -2.00 6.68 12.40
C VAL A 165 -1.88 6.62 10.89
N GLY A 166 -2.13 7.75 10.22
CA GLY A 166 -2.08 7.84 8.77
C GLY A 166 -0.69 8.14 8.22
N TYR A 167 -0.31 7.40 7.19
CA TYR A 167 0.92 7.56 6.41
C TYR A 167 0.53 7.92 4.97
N PRO A 168 0.64 9.20 4.55
CA PRO A 168 0.31 9.61 3.19
C PRO A 168 1.14 8.87 2.14
N ILE A 169 0.51 8.54 1.01
CA ILE A 169 1.15 7.93 -0.17
C ILE A 169 0.71 8.69 -1.43
N ASN A 170 1.45 8.55 -2.53
CA ASN A 170 1.10 9.09 -3.85
C ASN A 170 0.98 10.62 -3.91
N THR A 171 1.50 11.33 -2.90
CA THR A 171 1.47 12.80 -2.80
C THR A 171 2.16 13.54 -3.95
N GLU A 172 2.97 12.82 -4.71
CA GLU A 172 3.74 13.28 -5.85
C GLU A 172 3.07 13.00 -7.21
N ILE A 173 1.96 12.26 -7.24
CA ILE A 173 1.27 11.91 -8.49
C ILE A 173 0.39 13.07 -8.92
N GLY A 174 0.70 13.64 -10.09
CA GLY A 174 -0.04 14.78 -10.63
C GLY A 174 -1.45 14.41 -11.07
N ALA A 175 -2.39 15.34 -10.88
CA ALA A 175 -3.75 15.24 -11.40
C ALA A 175 -3.75 14.94 -12.91
N ASN A 176 -4.61 14.02 -13.33
CA ASN A 176 -4.76 13.56 -14.70
C ASN A 176 -3.51 12.91 -15.32
N SER A 177 -2.55 12.45 -14.50
CA SER A 177 -1.39 11.71 -15.00
C SER A 177 -1.79 10.50 -15.85
N ALA A 178 -0.83 10.00 -16.63
CA ALA A 178 -0.96 8.67 -17.21
C ALA A 178 -1.10 7.60 -16.10
N HIS A 179 -1.62 6.44 -16.46
CA HIS A 179 -1.63 5.28 -15.56
C HIS A 179 -0.19 4.89 -15.20
N LEU A 180 0.05 4.73 -13.91
CA LEU A 180 1.34 4.32 -13.37
C LEU A 180 1.21 2.95 -12.72
N ASN A 181 2.09 2.03 -13.10
CA ASN A 181 2.31 0.78 -12.39
C ASN A 181 3.60 0.92 -11.60
N THR A 182 3.52 0.80 -10.28
CA THR A 182 4.67 1.01 -9.41
C THR A 182 4.59 0.17 -8.15
N GLN A 183 5.75 0.00 -7.50
CA GLN A 183 5.84 -0.53 -6.15
C GLN A 183 6.03 0.64 -5.19
N VAL A 184 5.26 0.65 -4.11
CA VAL A 184 5.36 1.62 -3.02
C VAL A 184 5.98 0.93 -1.81
N ALA A 185 6.83 1.67 -1.10
CA ALA A 185 7.39 1.28 0.19
C ALA A 185 7.08 2.37 1.22
N VAL A 186 6.52 1.98 2.36
CA VAL A 186 6.15 2.90 3.46
C VAL A 186 6.81 2.40 4.74
N ASN A 187 7.65 3.22 5.35
CA ASN A 187 8.20 2.91 6.67
C ASN A 187 7.13 3.16 7.73
N ILE A 188 6.63 2.09 8.33
CA ILE A 188 5.59 2.11 9.36
C ILE A 188 6.13 1.77 10.75
N SER A 189 7.46 1.74 10.91
CA SER A 189 8.13 1.31 12.14
C SER A 189 7.64 2.10 13.36
N LYS A 190 7.37 3.40 13.20
CA LYS A 190 6.89 4.27 14.29
C LYS A 190 5.61 3.75 14.94
N THR A 191 4.72 3.11 14.19
CA THR A 191 3.48 2.54 14.71
C THR A 191 3.58 1.02 14.91
N ALA A 192 4.22 0.29 14.01
CA ALA A 192 4.14 -1.17 13.95
C ALA A 192 5.30 -1.92 14.63
N ALA A 193 6.46 -1.30 14.85
CA ALA A 193 7.63 -2.02 15.36
C ALA A 193 7.37 -2.60 16.76
N ASN A 194 7.74 -3.88 16.92
CA ASN A 194 7.56 -4.67 18.14
C ASN A 194 6.11 -4.80 18.64
N GLN A 195 5.10 -4.54 17.80
CA GLN A 195 3.69 -4.62 18.19
C GLN A 195 3.07 -5.96 17.79
N ALA A 196 2.26 -6.54 18.67
CA ALA A 196 1.67 -7.86 18.45
C ALA A 196 0.34 -7.84 17.67
N ASN A 197 -0.35 -6.70 17.64
CA ASN A 197 -1.69 -6.56 17.06
C ASN A 197 -1.76 -5.36 16.10
N VAL A 198 -1.01 -5.46 15.01
CA VAL A 198 -0.97 -4.42 13.98
C VAL A 198 -2.10 -4.65 12.97
N LYS A 199 -2.76 -3.59 12.54
CA LYS A 199 -3.66 -3.62 11.38
C LYS A 199 -3.32 -2.52 10.40
N ILE A 200 -3.59 -2.78 9.13
CA ILE A 200 -3.29 -1.89 8.02
C ILE A 200 -4.58 -1.59 7.26
N ARG A 201 -4.78 -0.33 6.88
CA ARG A 201 -5.83 0.12 6.00
C ARG A 201 -5.26 0.85 4.80
N PHE A 202 -5.65 0.45 3.59
CA PHE A 202 -5.47 1.27 2.40
C PHE A 202 -6.68 2.17 2.27
N VAL A 203 -6.49 3.49 2.34
CA VAL A 203 -7.58 4.45 2.34
C VAL A 203 -7.55 5.30 1.08
N TYR A 204 -8.74 5.49 0.51
CA TYR A 204 -9.03 6.49 -0.49
C TYR A 204 -10.04 7.47 0.11
N ASP A 205 -9.76 8.78 0.06
CA ASP A 205 -10.65 9.83 0.55
C ASP A 205 -10.60 11.02 -0.40
N ILE A 206 -11.65 11.20 -1.21
CA ILE A 206 -11.82 12.41 -2.02
C ILE A 206 -12.82 13.34 -1.34
N ARG A 207 -12.38 14.57 -1.09
CA ARG A 207 -13.20 15.65 -0.57
C ARG A 207 -13.20 16.81 -1.55
N PRO A 208 -14.31 17.57 -1.67
CA PRO A 208 -14.27 18.82 -2.41
C PRO A 208 -13.17 19.70 -1.82
N ALA A 209 -12.38 20.36 -2.67
CA ALA A 209 -11.33 21.27 -2.23
C ALA A 209 -11.96 22.30 -1.28
N THR A 210 -11.73 22.13 0.02
CA THR A 210 -12.07 23.15 0.99
C THR A 210 -10.89 24.10 0.98
N ASN A 211 -11.09 25.29 0.39
CA ASN A 211 -10.18 26.39 0.68
C ASN A 211 -10.26 26.59 2.19
N LEU A 212 -9.24 26.15 2.93
CA LEU A 212 -9.09 26.45 4.33
C LEU A 212 -8.80 27.96 4.43
N VAL A 213 -9.85 28.77 4.49
CA VAL A 213 -9.73 30.18 4.85
C VAL A 213 -9.54 30.22 6.36
N ILE A 214 -8.28 30.17 6.80
CA ILE A 214 -7.95 30.57 8.17
C ILE A 214 -8.04 32.09 8.22
N THR A 215 -9.19 32.63 8.61
CA THR A 215 -9.26 34.02 9.04
C THR A 215 -8.70 34.07 10.46
N ILE A 216 -7.45 34.49 10.59
CA ILE A 216 -6.88 34.84 11.89
C ILE A 216 -7.41 36.25 12.22
N GLY A 217 -8.20 36.36 13.28
CA GLY A 217 -8.57 37.61 13.92
C GLY A 217 -7.82 37.76 15.24
#